data_AF-A0A7M2Y8S4-F1
#
_entry.id   AF-A0A7M2Y8S4-F1
#
_cell.length_a   1.000
_cell.length_b   1.000
_cell.length_c   1.000
_cell.angle_alpha   90.00
_cell.angle_beta   90.00
_cell.angle_gamma   90.00
#
_symmetry.space_group_name_H-M   'P 1'
#
loop_
_entity.id
_entity.type
_entity.pdbx_description
1 polymer ?
#
loop_
_entity_poly.entity_id
_entity_poly.type
_entity_poly.pdbx_seq_one_letter_code
_entity_poly.pdbx_strand_id
1 'polypeptide(L)'
;MIKRITLLLITSVLFLSSCKDENYVGETADFGTAKYYKPFLFVKSDTVVLSKTLNYDFNDYAVEQKSFAKIKWVDENKKPIQNKNIRFFVNGVQSDSNEFEISSKVNKGQLELGIQMLPDFPKGYTSGFLSISNHQLDVVNNLDLGSASEDRIFKWEATHKVVMNPLKKGLMWVGILILALLSVWFLVLRNMLHPKFKRGKIQILSPYFGGVSFNQNTKLIVFTSTIKKQSAFNRIFTGKIIYEVNPIYSNDIILRPGRANKIKIKLPVGVTIKPAVANLDKFSEYTIMLNKNIIKIQYS
;
A
#
# COMPACT_ATOMS: atom_id res chain seq x y z
N MET A 1 9.44 9.94 -33.36
CA MET A 1 8.91 8.86 -32.50
C MET A 1 7.78 9.31 -31.56
N ILE A 2 7.73 10.58 -31.15
CA ILE A 2 6.73 11.14 -30.21
C ILE A 2 5.31 11.31 -30.81
N LYS A 3 5.15 11.36 -32.14
CA LYS A 3 3.85 11.57 -32.81
C LYS A 3 2.96 10.31 -32.96
N ARG A 4 3.45 9.11 -32.62
CA ARG A 4 2.65 7.86 -32.72
C ARG A 4 1.93 7.46 -31.42
N ILE A 5 2.27 8.08 -30.29
CA ILE A 5 1.68 7.77 -28.98
C ILE A 5 0.36 8.53 -28.77
N THR A 6 0.20 9.71 -29.37
CA THR A 6 -1.02 10.52 -29.28
C THR A 6 -2.20 9.98 -30.10
N LEU A 7 -1.96 9.17 -31.15
CA LEU A 7 -3.02 8.58 -31.97
C LEU A 7 -3.71 7.39 -31.27
N LEU A 8 -3.00 6.72 -30.36
CA LEU A 8 -3.49 5.53 -29.64
C LEU A 8 -4.41 5.89 -28.45
N LEU A 9 -4.36 7.15 -28.00
CA LEU A 9 -5.18 7.67 -26.90
C LEU A 9 -6.56 8.17 -27.38
N ILE A 10 -6.70 8.48 -28.66
CA ILE A 10 -7.94 9.01 -29.25
C ILE A 10 -8.85 7.88 -29.77
N THR A 11 -8.30 6.75 -30.19
CA THR A 11 -9.08 5.57 -30.63
C THR A 11 -9.68 4.75 -29.48
N SER A 12 -9.27 4.97 -28.23
CA SER A 12 -9.88 4.31 -27.07
C SER A 12 -11.21 4.94 -26.61
N VAL A 13 -11.61 6.09 -27.19
CA VAL A 13 -12.79 6.85 -26.76
C VAL A 13 -14.06 6.48 -27.54
N LEU A 14 -13.96 5.65 -28.60
CA LEU A 14 -15.09 5.32 -29.48
C LEU A 14 -15.81 4.00 -29.18
N PHE A 15 -15.47 3.30 -28.10
CA PHE A 15 -16.22 2.13 -27.61
C PHE A 15 -17.14 2.47 -26.42
N LEU A 16 -17.75 3.65 -26.44
CA LEU A 16 -18.94 3.94 -25.63
C LEU A 16 -20.16 3.34 -26.37
N SER A 17 -20.21 2.02 -26.38
CA SER A 17 -21.41 1.28 -26.76
C SER A 17 -22.51 1.63 -25.75
N SER A 18 -23.49 2.36 -26.26
CA SER A 18 -24.76 2.66 -25.62
C SER A 18 -25.38 1.38 -25.08
N CYS A 19 -25.32 1.19 -23.76
CA CYS A 19 -26.20 0.26 -23.06
C CYS A 19 -27.62 0.80 -23.24
N LYS A 20 -28.47 0.02 -23.91
CA LYS A 20 -29.91 0.27 -23.88
C LYS A 20 -30.36 0.05 -22.44
N ASP A 21 -30.67 1.14 -21.74
CA ASP A 21 -31.41 1.05 -20.50
C ASP A 21 -32.82 0.58 -20.83
N GLU A 22 -33.19 -0.60 -20.34
CA GLU A 22 -34.60 -0.96 -20.24
C GLU A 22 -35.23 0.00 -19.24
N ASN A 23 -36.12 0.87 -19.74
CA ASN A 23 -36.79 1.88 -18.95
C ASN A 23 -37.83 1.21 -18.04
N TYR A 24 -37.40 0.72 -16.87
CA TYR A 24 -38.32 0.38 -15.79
C TYR A 24 -39.02 1.66 -15.31
N VAL A 25 -40.35 1.67 -15.38
CA VAL A 25 -41.19 2.78 -14.92
C VAL A 25 -41.74 2.41 -13.56
N GLY A 26 -40.94 2.60 -12.51
CA GLY A 26 -41.34 2.34 -11.13
C GLY A 26 -40.32 2.86 -10.13
N GLU A 27 -40.61 2.69 -8.84
CA GLU A 27 -39.73 3.16 -7.78
C GLU A 27 -38.39 2.42 -7.81
N THR A 28 -37.30 3.18 -7.75
CA THR A 28 -35.93 2.65 -7.77
C THR A 28 -35.16 3.17 -6.58
N ALA A 29 -34.42 2.31 -5.88
CA ALA A 29 -33.49 2.73 -4.84
C ALA A 29 -32.08 2.16 -5.04
N ASP A 30 -31.10 3.06 -4.96
CA ASP A 30 -29.69 2.70 -4.82
C ASP A 30 -29.36 2.45 -3.34
N PHE A 31 -29.01 1.21 -3.02
CA PHE A 31 -28.53 0.75 -1.71
C PHE A 31 -27.09 1.22 -1.44
N GLY A 32 -26.38 1.69 -2.46
CA GLY A 32 -25.04 2.23 -2.38
C GLY A 32 -23.96 1.21 -2.72
N THR A 33 -22.77 1.43 -2.13
CA THR A 33 -21.58 0.62 -2.45
C THR A 33 -21.14 -0.24 -1.27
N ALA A 34 -21.23 -1.56 -1.38
CA ALA A 34 -20.58 -2.45 -0.43
C ALA A 34 -19.10 -2.58 -0.78
N LYS A 35 -18.24 -2.25 0.19
CA LYS A 35 -16.80 -2.41 0.08
C LYS A 35 -16.40 -3.69 0.78
N TYR A 36 -15.71 -4.56 0.06
CA TYR A 36 -15.13 -5.77 0.61
C TYR A 36 -13.60 -5.71 0.53
N TYR A 37 -12.91 -6.19 1.56
CA TYR A 37 -11.48 -6.44 1.48
C TYR A 37 -11.15 -7.82 2.03
N LYS A 38 -10.18 -8.48 1.39
CA LYS A 38 -9.67 -9.77 1.86
C LYS A 38 -8.97 -9.62 3.22
N PRO A 39 -9.07 -10.63 4.10
CA PRO A 39 -8.36 -10.60 5.37
C PRO A 39 -6.85 -10.49 5.15
N PHE A 40 -6.17 -9.76 6.03
CA PHE A 40 -4.72 -9.57 5.94
C PHE A 40 -4.11 -9.44 7.34
N LEU A 41 -3.12 -10.29 7.63
CA LEU A 41 -2.53 -10.43 8.96
C LEU A 41 -3.64 -10.67 10.02
N PHE A 42 -3.79 -9.78 10.99
CA PHE A 42 -4.79 -9.84 12.06
C PHE A 42 -6.07 -9.05 11.76
N VAL A 43 -6.16 -8.36 10.61
CA VAL A 43 -7.36 -7.62 10.21
C VAL A 43 -8.29 -8.56 9.44
N LYS A 44 -9.41 -8.92 10.09
CA LYS A 44 -10.48 -9.74 9.51
C LYS A 44 -11.17 -8.99 8.35
N SER A 45 -11.70 -9.76 7.41
CA SER A 45 -12.57 -9.22 6.36
C SER A 45 -13.81 -8.60 6.97
N ASP A 46 -14.29 -7.55 6.33
CA ASP A 46 -15.54 -6.89 6.67
C ASP A 46 -16.46 -6.89 5.45
N THR A 47 -17.72 -7.23 5.67
CA THR A 47 -18.80 -7.23 4.68
C THR A 47 -19.97 -6.47 5.29
N VAL A 48 -20.15 -5.24 4.84
CA VAL A 48 -21.22 -4.35 5.30
C VAL A 48 -22.54 -4.78 4.68
N VAL A 49 -23.60 -4.88 5.49
CA VAL A 49 -24.98 -4.99 5.01
C VAL A 49 -25.43 -3.61 4.58
N LEU A 50 -25.78 -3.45 3.31
CA LEU A 50 -26.39 -2.21 2.81
C LEU A 50 -27.87 -2.24 3.18
N SER A 51 -28.38 -1.24 3.89
CA SER A 51 -29.81 -1.20 4.24
C SER A 51 -30.54 0.04 3.74
N LYS A 52 -31.82 -0.15 3.44
CA LYS A 52 -32.77 0.90 3.05
C LYS A 52 -34.12 0.63 3.71
N THR A 53 -34.71 1.69 4.23
CA THR A 53 -36.05 1.64 4.81
C THR A 53 -37.09 1.99 3.74
N LEU A 54 -38.06 1.10 3.55
CA LEU A 54 -39.25 1.33 2.74
C LEU A 54 -40.44 1.57 3.66
N ASN A 55 -41.32 2.49 3.27
CA ASN A 55 -42.59 2.69 3.97
C ASN A 55 -43.68 1.92 3.22
N TYR A 56 -44.60 1.31 3.96
CA TYR A 56 -45.79 0.68 3.40
C TYR A 56 -47.06 1.19 4.10
N ASP A 57 -48.16 1.20 3.35
CA ASP A 57 -49.46 1.72 3.76
C ASP A 57 -50.56 0.86 3.13
N PHE A 58 -51.43 0.28 3.95
CA PHE A 58 -52.60 -0.47 3.50
C PHE A 58 -53.84 0.40 3.58
N ASN A 59 -54.69 0.37 2.55
CA ASN A 59 -55.97 1.05 2.62
C ASN A 59 -56.92 0.37 3.62
N ASP A 60 -57.98 1.08 4.02
CA ASP A 60 -58.94 0.59 5.03
C ASP A 60 -59.55 -0.76 4.63
N TYR A 61 -59.85 -0.94 3.33
CA TYR A 61 -60.40 -2.20 2.82
C TYR A 61 -59.43 -3.38 3.00
N ALA A 62 -58.14 -3.21 2.68
CA ALA A 62 -57.14 -4.26 2.87
C ALA A 62 -56.94 -4.61 4.35
N VAL A 63 -57.08 -3.63 5.25
CA VAL A 63 -57.05 -3.83 6.70
C VAL A 63 -58.28 -4.63 7.18
N GLU A 64 -59.48 -4.28 6.71
CA GLU A 64 -60.73 -5.00 7.02
C GLU A 64 -60.66 -6.46 6.57
N GLN A 65 -60.12 -6.72 5.38
CA GLN A 65 -59.94 -8.07 4.82
C GLN A 65 -58.75 -8.84 5.41
N LYS A 66 -57.95 -8.21 6.28
CA LYS A 66 -56.70 -8.77 6.82
C LYS A 66 -55.76 -9.26 5.72
N SER A 67 -55.73 -8.54 4.60
CA SER A 67 -54.94 -8.88 3.42
C SER A 67 -53.44 -8.96 3.73
N PHE A 68 -52.72 -9.74 2.94
CA PHE A 68 -51.26 -9.83 2.98
C PHE A 68 -50.67 -9.75 1.57
N ALA A 69 -49.37 -9.44 1.51
CA ALA A 69 -48.55 -9.53 0.30
C ALA A 69 -47.24 -10.26 0.64
N LYS A 70 -46.97 -11.36 -0.07
CA LYS A 70 -45.68 -12.03 -0.08
C LYS A 70 -44.83 -11.44 -1.19
N ILE A 71 -43.66 -10.94 -0.81
CA ILE A 71 -42.72 -10.26 -1.68
C ILE A 71 -41.45 -11.11 -1.76
N LYS A 72 -40.96 -11.31 -2.98
CA LYS A 72 -39.75 -12.06 -3.31
C LYS A 72 -38.73 -11.19 -4.02
N TRP A 73 -37.45 -11.50 -3.81
CA TRP A 73 -36.35 -10.87 -4.54
C TRP A 73 -36.12 -11.60 -5.88
N VAL A 74 -36.25 -10.89 -7.01
CA VAL A 74 -36.12 -11.45 -8.37
C VAL A 74 -35.10 -10.72 -9.21
N ASP A 75 -34.55 -11.42 -10.21
CA ASP A 75 -33.67 -10.85 -11.23
C ASP A 75 -34.47 -10.12 -12.33
N GLU A 76 -33.75 -9.61 -13.33
CA GLU A 76 -34.34 -8.95 -14.52
C GLU A 76 -35.30 -9.88 -15.29
N ASN A 77 -35.08 -11.19 -15.23
CA ASN A 77 -35.90 -12.22 -15.88
C ASN A 77 -37.05 -12.72 -14.98
N LYS A 78 -37.35 -12.05 -13.87
CA LYS A 78 -38.39 -12.41 -12.88
C LYS A 78 -38.14 -13.75 -12.18
N LYS A 79 -36.93 -14.29 -12.26
CA LYS A 79 -36.54 -15.51 -11.56
C LYS A 79 -36.05 -15.17 -10.16
N PRO A 80 -36.38 -15.98 -9.13
CA PRO A 80 -35.82 -15.79 -7.80
C PRO A 80 -34.30 -15.76 -7.85
N ILE A 81 -33.69 -14.81 -7.14
CA ILE A 81 -32.23 -14.69 -7.10
C ILE A 81 -31.69 -15.84 -6.25
N GLN A 82 -31.07 -16.83 -6.88
CA GLN A 82 -30.51 -18.02 -6.21
C GLN A 82 -29.00 -17.91 -5.94
N ASN A 83 -28.41 -16.73 -6.09
CA ASN A 83 -26.98 -16.55 -5.94
C ASN A 83 -26.58 -16.71 -4.46
N LYS A 84 -25.79 -17.75 -4.14
CA LYS A 84 -25.30 -18.01 -2.78
C LYS A 84 -24.40 -16.89 -2.23
N ASN A 85 -23.90 -16.02 -3.10
CA ASN A 85 -22.99 -14.92 -2.75
C ASN A 85 -23.72 -13.60 -2.44
N ILE A 86 -25.06 -13.59 -2.42
CA ILE A 86 -25.86 -12.47 -1.94
C ILE A 86 -26.82 -12.97 -0.87
N ARG A 87 -26.97 -12.20 0.22
CA ARG A 87 -27.94 -12.48 1.28
C ARG A 87 -28.84 -11.29 1.45
N PHE A 88 -30.14 -11.56 1.58
CA PHE A 88 -31.15 -10.54 1.79
C PHE A 88 -31.62 -10.57 3.23
N PHE A 89 -31.85 -9.39 3.79
CA PHE A 89 -32.30 -9.17 5.16
C PHE A 89 -33.57 -8.35 5.14
N VAL A 90 -34.46 -8.64 6.08
CA VAL A 90 -35.70 -7.90 6.29
C VAL A 90 -35.81 -7.64 7.79
N ASN A 91 -35.86 -6.37 8.19
CA ASN A 91 -35.82 -5.92 9.58
C ASN A 91 -34.65 -6.55 10.37
N GLY A 92 -33.48 -6.61 9.74
CA GLY A 92 -32.26 -7.18 10.32
C GLY A 92 -32.18 -8.72 10.35
N VAL A 93 -33.24 -9.43 9.97
CA VAL A 93 -33.28 -10.91 9.94
C VAL A 93 -33.03 -11.41 8.51
N GLN A 94 -32.16 -12.40 8.36
CA GLN A 94 -31.89 -13.01 7.05
C GLN A 94 -33.13 -13.75 6.56
N SER A 95 -33.52 -13.53 5.29
CA SER A 95 -34.59 -14.29 4.65
C SER A 95 -34.03 -15.58 4.03
N ASP A 96 -34.53 -16.74 4.46
CA ASP A 96 -34.04 -18.05 4.00
C ASP A 96 -34.50 -18.40 2.58
N SER A 97 -35.68 -17.92 2.17
CA SER A 97 -36.26 -18.16 0.84
C SER A 97 -36.15 -16.96 -0.10
N ASN A 98 -35.48 -15.87 0.32
CA ASN A 98 -35.53 -14.58 -0.35
C ASN A 98 -36.99 -14.09 -0.56
N GLU A 99 -37.86 -14.47 0.36
CA GLU A 99 -39.25 -14.01 0.42
C GLU A 99 -39.57 -13.51 1.84
N PHE A 100 -40.51 -12.58 1.93
CA PHE A 100 -41.04 -12.09 3.19
C PHE A 100 -42.50 -11.68 3.01
N GLU A 101 -43.25 -11.66 4.11
CA GLU A 101 -44.67 -11.32 4.11
C GLU A 101 -44.90 -10.00 4.82
N ILE A 102 -45.67 -9.11 4.19
CA ILE A 102 -46.22 -7.92 4.82
C ILE A 102 -47.72 -8.16 5.02
N SER A 103 -48.21 -7.92 6.23
CA SER A 103 -49.61 -8.11 6.59
C SER A 103 -50.24 -6.78 7.01
N SER A 104 -51.50 -6.57 6.59
CA SER A 104 -52.33 -5.41 6.93
C SER A 104 -52.74 -5.32 8.41
N LYS A 105 -52.33 -6.28 9.27
CA LYS A 105 -52.46 -6.17 10.74
C LYS A 105 -51.89 -4.85 11.25
N VAL A 106 -50.86 -4.33 10.59
CA VAL A 106 -50.32 -3.00 10.80
C VAL A 106 -50.68 -2.17 9.56
N ASN A 107 -51.55 -1.17 9.74
CA ASN A 107 -52.03 -0.33 8.64
C ASN A 107 -50.86 0.40 7.95
N LYS A 108 -49.97 1.02 8.73
CA LYS A 108 -48.77 1.72 8.22
C LYS A 108 -47.53 1.27 8.95
N GLY A 109 -46.45 1.04 8.22
CA GLY A 109 -45.20 0.62 8.84
C GLY A 109 -43.98 0.91 8.00
N GLN A 110 -42.84 0.57 8.59
CA GLN A 110 -41.53 0.67 7.97
C GLN A 110 -40.92 -0.73 7.85
N LEU A 111 -40.25 -0.95 6.74
CA LEU A 111 -39.56 -2.19 6.42
C LEU A 111 -38.11 -1.88 6.10
N GLU A 112 -37.18 -2.37 6.91
CA GLU A 112 -35.76 -2.27 6.60
C GLU A 112 -35.34 -3.43 5.72
N LEU A 113 -35.03 -3.15 4.45
CA LEU A 113 -34.44 -4.12 3.54
C LEU A 113 -32.93 -4.03 3.61
N GLY A 114 -32.26 -5.17 3.69
CA GLY A 114 -30.81 -5.27 3.72
C GLY A 114 -30.26 -6.19 2.64
N ILE A 115 -29.12 -5.82 2.06
CA ILE A 115 -28.40 -6.60 1.06
C ILE A 115 -26.96 -6.76 1.53
N GLN A 116 -26.51 -8.00 1.70
CA GLN A 116 -25.13 -8.34 2.01
C GLN A 116 -24.50 -9.10 0.83
N MET A 117 -23.45 -8.52 0.27
CA MET A 117 -22.66 -9.15 -0.79
C MET A 117 -21.46 -9.87 -0.17
N LEU A 118 -21.36 -11.18 -0.41
CA LEU A 118 -20.31 -12.03 0.13
C LEU A 118 -18.99 -11.87 -0.64
N PRO A 119 -17.85 -12.31 -0.08
CA PRO A 119 -16.51 -12.17 -0.68
C PRO A 119 -16.37 -12.60 -2.14
N ASP A 120 -17.11 -13.64 -2.54
CA ASP A 120 -17.04 -14.26 -3.86
C ASP A 120 -18.05 -13.66 -4.85
N PHE A 121 -18.79 -12.62 -4.43
CA PHE A 121 -19.68 -11.89 -5.32
C PHE A 121 -18.86 -11.11 -6.37
N PRO A 122 -19.24 -11.14 -7.66
CA PRO A 122 -18.51 -10.42 -8.71
C PRO A 122 -18.42 -8.92 -8.41
N LYS A 123 -17.36 -8.29 -8.91
CA LYS A 123 -17.22 -6.83 -8.81
C LYS A 123 -18.14 -6.18 -9.83
N GLY A 124 -18.74 -5.06 -9.46
CA GLY A 124 -19.51 -4.26 -10.39
C GLY A 124 -20.85 -3.83 -9.84
N TYR A 125 -21.70 -3.39 -10.77
CA TYR A 125 -23.07 -3.02 -10.53
C TYR A 125 -23.96 -4.27 -10.54
N THR A 126 -24.93 -4.31 -9.66
CA THR A 126 -25.95 -5.36 -9.61
C THR A 126 -27.29 -4.73 -9.30
N SER A 127 -28.29 -5.14 -10.05
CA SER A 127 -29.67 -4.72 -9.89
C SER A 127 -30.58 -5.94 -9.79
N GLY A 128 -31.76 -5.71 -9.22
CA GLY A 128 -32.86 -6.66 -9.24
C GLY A 128 -34.15 -5.95 -8.89
N PHE A 129 -35.20 -6.76 -8.69
CA PHE A 129 -36.52 -6.25 -8.37
C PHE A 129 -37.09 -6.96 -7.15
N LEU A 130 -37.99 -6.28 -6.45
CA LEU A 130 -38.96 -6.92 -5.58
C LEU A 130 -40.19 -7.24 -6.41
N SER A 131 -40.68 -8.46 -6.26
CA SER A 131 -41.86 -8.93 -6.97
C SER A 131 -42.84 -9.60 -6.03
N ILE A 132 -44.13 -9.46 -6.29
CA ILE A 132 -45.15 -10.11 -5.48
C ILE A 132 -45.26 -11.57 -5.93
N SER A 133 -45.15 -12.51 -4.99
CA SER A 133 -45.30 -13.95 -5.27
C SER A 133 -46.70 -14.49 -4.96
N ASN A 134 -47.36 -13.93 -3.95
CA ASN A 134 -48.70 -14.31 -3.52
C ASN A 134 -49.34 -13.13 -2.75
N HIS A 135 -50.62 -12.85 -2.98
CA HIS A 135 -51.28 -11.68 -2.41
C HIS A 135 -52.80 -11.87 -2.28
N GLN A 136 -53.40 -11.03 -1.43
CA GLN A 136 -54.85 -10.83 -1.31
C GLN A 136 -55.22 -9.36 -1.58
N LEU A 137 -54.49 -8.75 -2.53
CA LEU A 137 -54.63 -7.35 -2.94
C LEU A 137 -54.93 -7.30 -4.42
N ASP A 138 -55.81 -6.39 -4.84
CA ASP A 138 -56.08 -6.19 -6.26
C ASP A 138 -55.00 -5.30 -6.91
N VAL A 139 -54.52 -4.29 -6.18
CA VAL A 139 -53.59 -3.27 -6.69
C VAL A 139 -52.48 -2.99 -5.69
N VAL A 140 -51.24 -2.84 -6.17
CA VAL A 140 -50.10 -2.34 -5.38
C VAL A 140 -49.39 -1.25 -6.16
N ASN A 141 -49.20 -0.06 -5.57
CA ASN A 141 -48.57 1.10 -6.22
C ASN A 141 -49.15 1.45 -7.60
N ASN A 142 -50.49 1.40 -7.72
CA ASN A 142 -51.24 1.59 -8.98
C ASN A 142 -50.98 0.52 -10.06
N LEU A 143 -50.31 -0.58 -9.72
CA LEU A 143 -50.15 -1.76 -10.58
C LEU A 143 -51.26 -2.77 -10.25
N ASP A 144 -52.09 -3.08 -11.23
CA ASP A 144 -53.10 -4.12 -11.14
C ASP A 144 -52.44 -5.50 -11.20
N LEU A 145 -52.60 -6.27 -10.11
CA LEU A 145 -51.99 -7.59 -9.97
C LEU A 145 -52.80 -8.69 -10.68
N GLY A 146 -54.06 -8.41 -11.06
CA GLY A 146 -54.92 -9.37 -11.75
C GLY A 146 -54.67 -9.47 -13.25
N SER A 147 -54.09 -8.43 -13.86
CA SER A 147 -53.93 -8.30 -15.31
C SER A 147 -52.47 -8.25 -15.79
N ALA A 148 -51.51 -8.02 -14.89
CA ALA A 148 -50.13 -7.77 -15.27
C ALA A 148 -49.29 -9.04 -15.41
N SER A 149 -48.52 -9.09 -16.50
CA SER A 149 -47.34 -9.96 -16.61
C SER A 149 -46.15 -9.43 -15.81
N GLU A 150 -46.26 -8.26 -15.17
CA GLU A 150 -45.19 -7.54 -14.49
C GLU A 150 -45.47 -7.30 -13.00
N ASP A 151 -45.26 -8.32 -12.18
CA ASP A 151 -45.38 -8.22 -10.71
C ASP A 151 -44.20 -7.48 -10.06
N ARG A 152 -43.50 -6.57 -10.78
CA ARG A 152 -42.27 -5.89 -10.33
C ARG A 152 -42.62 -4.55 -9.66
N ILE A 153 -42.60 -4.52 -8.33
CA ILE A 153 -43.06 -3.36 -7.55
C ILE A 153 -41.96 -2.35 -7.22
N PHE A 154 -40.69 -2.78 -7.20
CA PHE A 154 -39.59 -1.93 -6.77
C PHE A 154 -38.27 -2.43 -7.35
N LYS A 155 -37.47 -1.54 -7.93
CA LYS A 155 -36.12 -1.84 -8.40
C LYS A 155 -35.10 -1.48 -7.34
N TRP A 156 -34.18 -2.39 -7.04
CA TRP A 156 -33.05 -2.13 -6.17
C TRP A 156 -31.75 -2.22 -6.95
N GLU A 157 -30.79 -1.40 -6.54
CA GLU A 157 -29.48 -1.31 -7.17
C GLU A 157 -28.40 -1.29 -6.08
N ALA A 158 -27.30 -2.00 -6.31
CA ALA A 158 -26.18 -2.05 -5.39
C ALA A 158 -24.86 -2.21 -6.16
N THR A 159 -23.79 -1.61 -5.63
CA THR A 159 -22.45 -1.71 -6.22
C THR A 159 -21.52 -2.50 -5.30
N HIS A 160 -20.85 -3.53 -5.83
CA HIS A 160 -19.82 -4.27 -5.12
C HIS A 160 -18.42 -3.81 -5.53
N LYS A 161 -17.63 -3.33 -4.56
CA LYS A 161 -16.23 -2.94 -4.78
C LYS A 161 -15.28 -3.72 -3.87
N VAL A 162 -14.37 -4.47 -4.49
CA VAL A 162 -13.25 -5.08 -3.77
C VAL A 162 -12.13 -4.06 -3.60
N VAL A 163 -11.92 -3.61 -2.38
CA VAL A 163 -10.90 -2.64 -1.99
C VAL A 163 -9.69 -3.33 -1.35
N MET A 164 -8.54 -2.65 -1.39
CA MET A 164 -7.36 -3.13 -0.69
C MET A 164 -7.54 -3.01 0.83
N ASN A 165 -7.14 -4.05 1.57
CA ASN A 165 -7.16 -4.03 3.02
C ASN A 165 -6.43 -2.77 3.55
N PRO A 166 -7.03 -2.01 4.49
CA PRO A 166 -6.47 -0.75 4.96
C PRO A 166 -5.07 -0.92 5.58
N LEU A 167 -4.81 -2.02 6.29
CA LEU A 167 -3.50 -2.32 6.85
C LEU A 167 -2.47 -2.60 5.75
N LYS A 168 -2.85 -3.38 4.73
CA LYS A 168 -1.99 -3.62 3.56
C LYS A 168 -1.65 -2.31 2.85
N LYS A 169 -2.64 -1.42 2.70
CA LYS A 169 -2.43 -0.08 2.15
C LYS A 169 -1.48 0.75 3.00
N GLY A 170 -1.61 0.73 4.32
CA GLY A 170 -0.69 1.40 5.25
C GLY A 170 0.75 0.89 5.15
N LEU A 171 0.93 -0.43 5.20
CA LEU A 171 2.26 -1.06 5.07
C LEU A 171 2.93 -0.76 3.73
N MET A 172 2.15 -0.72 2.64
CA MET A 172 2.65 -0.32 1.34
C MET A 172 3.22 1.11 1.38
N TRP A 173 2.49 2.06 1.97
CA TRP A 173 2.95 3.45 2.12
C TRP A 173 4.18 3.57 3.01
N VAL A 174 4.24 2.85 4.14
CA VAL A 174 5.42 2.80 5.00
C VAL A 174 6.63 2.23 4.25
N GLY A 175 6.44 1.18 3.47
CA GLY A 175 7.49 0.61 2.62
C GLY A 175 8.02 1.61 1.58
N ILE A 176 7.12 2.35 0.90
CA ILE A 176 7.49 3.42 -0.04
C ILE A 176 8.30 4.51 0.69
N LEU A 177 7.88 4.92 1.87
CA LEU A 177 8.57 5.95 2.67
C LEU A 177 9.98 5.51 3.09
N ILE A 178 10.12 4.27 3.60
CA ILE A 178 11.42 3.72 3.98
C ILE A 178 12.34 3.63 2.75
N LEU A 179 11.83 3.17 1.62
CA LEU A 179 12.59 3.09 0.38
C LEU A 179 13.06 4.47 -0.10
N ALA A 180 12.20 5.49 0.00
CA ALA A 180 12.56 6.87 -0.32
C ALA A 180 13.68 7.38 0.60
N LEU A 181 13.56 7.18 1.92
CA LEU A 181 14.59 7.56 2.90
C LEU A 181 15.92 6.85 2.64
N LEU A 182 15.89 5.55 2.39
CA LEU A 182 17.09 4.78 2.03
C LEU A 182 17.68 5.28 0.72
N SER A 183 16.87 5.63 -0.28
CA SER A 183 17.35 6.19 -1.54
C SER A 183 18.08 7.52 -1.32
N VAL A 184 17.49 8.45 -0.55
CA VAL A 184 18.13 9.71 -0.16
C VAL A 184 19.43 9.46 0.59
N TRP A 185 19.42 8.51 1.53
CA TRP A 185 20.62 8.12 2.26
C TRP A 185 21.72 7.63 1.31
N PHE A 186 21.45 6.64 0.47
CA PHE A 186 22.47 6.00 -0.37
C PHE A 186 22.96 6.90 -1.52
N LEU A 187 22.08 7.72 -2.10
CA LEU A 187 22.42 8.56 -3.25
C LEU A 187 23.10 9.87 -2.82
N VAL A 188 22.59 10.52 -1.78
CA VAL A 188 23.01 11.88 -1.39
C VAL A 188 23.84 11.83 -0.10
N LEU A 189 23.21 11.48 1.03
CA LEU A 189 23.84 11.66 2.36
C LEU A 189 25.09 10.81 2.52
N ARG A 190 25.08 9.56 2.05
CA ARG A 190 26.21 8.65 2.12
C ARG A 190 27.42 9.18 1.37
N ASN A 191 27.21 9.78 0.19
CA ASN A 191 28.33 10.35 -0.59
C ASN A 191 28.87 11.63 0.04
N MET A 192 28.01 12.41 0.72
CA MET A 192 28.39 13.65 1.40
C MET A 192 29.14 13.38 2.72
N LEU A 193 28.61 12.49 3.57
CA LEU A 193 29.17 12.17 4.90
C LEU A 193 30.40 11.26 4.82
N HIS A 194 30.42 10.35 3.85
CA HIS A 194 31.53 9.43 3.63
C HIS A 194 32.10 9.67 2.23
N PRO A 195 32.99 10.67 2.04
CA PRO A 195 33.64 10.88 0.75
C PRO A 195 34.49 9.65 0.33
N LYS A 196 34.72 9.49 -0.98
CA LYS A 196 35.49 8.36 -1.53
C LYS A 196 36.97 8.72 -1.61
N PHE A 197 37.85 7.77 -1.29
CA PHE A 197 39.26 7.90 -1.65
C PHE A 197 39.43 7.80 -3.17
N LYS A 198 40.45 8.46 -3.72
CA LYS A 198 40.96 8.08 -5.05
C LYS A 198 41.87 6.85 -4.90
N ARG A 199 42.12 6.13 -5.99
CA ARG A 199 43.01 4.97 -5.96
C ARG A 199 44.43 5.41 -5.57
N GLY A 200 45.06 4.68 -4.65
CA GLY A 200 46.40 4.96 -4.16
C GLY A 200 46.90 3.90 -3.18
N LYS A 201 48.12 4.10 -2.69
CA LYS A 201 48.76 3.23 -1.70
C LYS A 201 49.50 4.08 -0.68
N ILE A 202 49.34 3.80 0.60
CA ILE A 202 50.22 4.37 1.63
C ILE A 202 51.26 3.32 1.93
N GLN A 203 52.52 3.66 1.71
CA GLN A 203 53.66 2.83 2.03
C GLN A 203 54.22 3.25 3.38
N ILE A 204 54.60 2.27 4.19
CA ILE A 204 55.25 2.46 5.47
C ILE A 204 56.71 2.08 5.22
N LEU A 205 57.60 3.06 5.36
CA LEU A 205 59.03 2.93 5.06
C LEU A 205 59.82 2.52 6.30
N SER A 206 59.38 2.95 7.49
CA SER A 206 60.03 2.68 8.78
C SER A 206 58.98 2.82 9.90
N PRO A 207 59.03 2.03 10.99
CA PRO A 207 60.09 1.06 11.35
C PRO A 207 59.93 -0.33 10.71
N TYR A 208 58.84 -0.57 9.97
CA TYR A 208 58.63 -1.81 9.22
C TYR A 208 58.26 -1.46 7.77
N PHE A 209 58.58 -2.36 6.84
CA PHE A 209 58.19 -2.20 5.45
C PHE A 209 56.79 -2.79 5.25
N GLY A 210 55.83 -1.94 4.91
CA GLY A 210 54.43 -2.33 4.75
C GLY A 210 53.67 -1.38 3.84
N GLY A 211 52.40 -1.66 3.59
CA GLY A 211 51.58 -0.67 2.91
C GLY A 211 50.13 -1.08 2.72
N VAL A 212 49.27 -0.06 2.76
CA VAL A 212 47.82 -0.20 2.62
C VAL A 212 47.41 0.32 1.27
N SER A 213 46.95 -0.58 0.39
CA SER A 213 46.33 -0.20 -0.87
C SER A 213 44.85 0.12 -0.67
N PHE A 214 44.37 1.18 -1.31
CA PHE A 214 42.98 1.58 -1.23
C PHE A 214 42.44 1.99 -2.60
N ASN A 215 41.13 1.84 -2.74
CA ASN A 215 40.39 2.11 -3.96
C ASN A 215 39.21 3.06 -3.68
N GLN A 216 38.43 3.36 -4.71
CA GLN A 216 37.27 4.26 -4.62
C GLN A 216 36.16 3.78 -3.68
N ASN A 217 36.16 2.50 -3.29
CA ASN A 217 35.20 1.93 -2.36
C ASN A 217 35.64 2.07 -0.90
N THR A 218 36.88 2.49 -0.67
CA THR A 218 37.42 2.78 0.67
C THR A 218 36.96 4.17 1.10
N LYS A 219 36.53 4.29 2.35
CA LYS A 219 35.99 5.54 2.94
C LYS A 219 36.79 6.02 4.14
N LEU A 220 37.47 5.11 4.82
CA LEU A 220 38.30 5.40 5.99
C LEU A 220 39.45 4.39 6.04
N ILE A 221 40.65 4.86 6.42
CA ILE A 221 41.78 3.99 6.76
C ILE A 221 42.17 4.34 8.18
N VAL A 222 42.34 3.31 9.02
CA VAL A 222 42.67 3.47 10.43
C VAL A 222 43.89 2.61 10.74
N PHE A 223 44.97 3.25 11.17
CA PHE A 223 46.12 2.56 11.76
C PHE A 223 45.85 2.41 13.26
N THR A 224 45.88 1.18 13.76
CA THR A 224 45.51 0.86 15.15
C THR A 224 46.35 -0.29 15.68
N SER A 225 46.48 -0.42 17.01
CA SER A 225 47.07 -1.60 17.64
C SER A 225 46.08 -2.75 17.81
N THR A 226 44.78 -2.48 17.70
CA THR A 226 43.73 -3.45 18.03
C THR A 226 43.02 -3.98 16.79
N ILE A 227 42.71 -5.28 16.78
CA ILE A 227 41.96 -5.90 15.70
C ILE A 227 40.50 -5.44 15.78
N LYS A 228 40.07 -4.64 14.80
CA LYS A 228 38.68 -4.20 14.64
C LYS A 228 38.07 -4.83 13.40
N LYS A 229 36.88 -5.44 13.53
CA LYS A 229 36.11 -5.98 12.39
C LYS A 229 34.94 -5.06 12.07
N GLN A 230 34.76 -4.75 10.79
CA GLN A 230 33.59 -4.02 10.30
C GLN A 230 32.46 -5.00 9.98
N SER A 231 31.28 -4.82 10.56
CA SER A 231 30.11 -5.65 10.23
C SER A 231 29.65 -5.41 8.78
N ALA A 232 29.04 -6.44 8.16
CA ALA A 232 28.55 -6.35 6.78
C ALA A 232 27.54 -5.21 6.61
N PHE A 233 26.62 -5.04 7.55
CA PHE A 233 25.68 -3.92 7.57
C PHE A 233 26.41 -2.58 7.65
N ASN A 234 27.33 -2.41 8.60
CA ASN A 234 28.08 -1.17 8.71
C ASN A 234 28.83 -0.85 7.40
N ARG A 235 29.43 -1.86 6.77
CA ARG A 235 30.11 -1.71 5.47
C ARG A 235 29.16 -1.26 4.34
N ILE A 236 27.90 -1.69 4.34
CA ILE A 236 26.90 -1.22 3.37
C ILE A 236 26.60 0.26 3.62
N PHE A 237 26.37 0.69 4.86
CA PHE A 237 26.01 2.08 5.16
C PHE A 237 27.19 3.05 5.06
N THR A 238 28.32 2.74 5.70
CA THR A 238 29.48 3.65 5.79
C THR A 238 30.54 3.43 4.72
N GLY A 239 30.48 2.31 3.98
CA GLY A 239 31.48 1.90 2.99
C GLY A 239 32.66 1.13 3.61
N LYS A 240 33.67 0.78 2.81
CA LYS A 240 34.79 -0.06 3.30
C LYS A 240 35.72 0.77 4.20
N ILE A 241 35.94 0.29 5.42
CA ILE A 241 36.98 0.78 6.33
C ILE A 241 38.14 -0.22 6.31
N ILE A 242 39.36 0.26 6.09
CA ILE A 242 40.56 -0.57 6.16
C ILE A 242 41.23 -0.33 7.50
N TYR A 243 41.43 -1.40 8.26
CA TYR A 243 42.20 -1.38 9.51
C TYR A 243 43.55 -2.00 9.23
N GLU A 244 44.61 -1.23 9.43
CA GLU A 244 45.99 -1.72 9.44
C GLU A 244 46.38 -1.88 10.90
N VAL A 245 46.59 -3.13 11.31
CA VAL A 245 46.80 -3.47 12.71
C VAL A 245 48.29 -3.70 12.95
N ASN A 246 48.91 -2.86 13.78
CA ASN A 246 50.29 -3.04 14.20
C ASN A 246 50.50 -2.55 15.64
N PRO A 247 51.17 -3.33 16.51
CA PRO A 247 51.44 -2.94 17.91
C PRO A 247 52.21 -1.62 18.07
N ILE A 248 52.92 -1.15 17.04
CA ILE A 248 53.67 0.12 17.05
C ILE A 248 52.73 1.33 17.20
N TYR A 249 51.48 1.23 16.77
CA TYR A 249 50.49 2.29 16.89
C TYR A 249 49.92 2.34 18.32
N SER A 250 50.44 3.25 19.15
CA SER A 250 49.92 3.45 20.51
C SER A 250 48.49 4.01 20.54
N ASN A 251 48.13 4.83 19.54
CA ASN A 251 46.82 5.44 19.40
C ASN A 251 46.36 5.39 17.93
N ASP A 252 45.04 5.40 17.72
CA ASP A 252 44.46 5.32 16.38
C ASP A 252 44.81 6.55 15.53
N ILE A 253 45.49 6.34 14.41
CA ILE A 253 45.70 7.37 13.38
C ILE A 253 44.64 7.18 12.30
N ILE A 254 43.85 8.22 12.06
CA ILE A 254 42.71 8.15 11.14
C ILE A 254 43.01 8.94 9.88
N LEU A 255 42.87 8.27 8.74
CA LEU A 255 42.99 8.88 7.43
C LEU A 255 41.62 8.97 6.75
N ARG A 256 41.30 10.17 6.27
CA ARG A 256 40.06 10.48 5.55
C ARG A 256 40.36 11.01 4.15
N PRO A 257 39.45 10.84 3.19
CA PRO A 257 39.62 11.45 1.88
C PRO A 257 39.62 12.98 2.00
N GLY A 258 40.61 13.62 1.38
CA GLY A 258 40.68 15.07 1.21
C GLY A 258 40.07 15.52 -0.12
N ARG A 259 40.15 16.83 -0.40
CA ARG A 259 39.82 17.35 -1.74
C ARG A 259 40.94 16.94 -2.72
N ALA A 260 40.58 16.71 -3.98
CA ALA A 260 41.49 16.29 -5.05
C ALA A 260 42.24 14.96 -4.75
N ASN A 261 43.56 14.94 -4.90
CA ASN A 261 44.42 13.76 -4.65
C ASN A 261 45.11 13.87 -3.27
N LYS A 262 44.43 14.43 -2.27
CA LYS A 262 44.99 14.63 -0.92
C LYS A 262 44.30 13.72 0.10
N ILE A 263 45.02 13.36 1.16
CA ILE A 263 44.48 12.57 2.28
C ILE A 263 44.51 13.41 3.55
N LYS A 264 43.35 13.63 4.18
CA LYS A 264 43.26 14.28 5.48
C LYS A 264 43.75 13.32 6.56
N ILE A 265 44.71 13.75 7.36
CA ILE A 265 45.21 12.97 8.50
C ILE A 265 44.68 13.57 9.80
N LYS A 266 44.11 12.72 10.66
CA LYS A 266 43.74 13.07 12.03
C LYS A 266 44.67 12.30 12.97
N LEU A 267 45.55 13.03 13.62
CA LEU A 267 46.50 12.51 14.59
C LEU A 267 45.89 12.55 16.01
N PRO A 268 46.27 11.62 16.90
CA PRO A 268 45.91 11.68 18.30
C PRO A 268 46.68 12.80 19.02
N VAL A 269 46.19 13.20 20.20
CA VAL A 269 46.78 14.29 20.99
C VAL A 269 48.23 13.93 21.36
N GLY A 270 49.15 14.89 21.21
CA GLY A 270 50.58 14.71 21.50
C GLY A 270 51.42 14.14 20.34
N VAL A 271 50.79 13.75 19.22
CA VAL A 271 51.50 13.26 18.03
C VAL A 271 51.74 14.39 17.05
N THR A 272 52.95 14.45 16.50
CA THR A 272 53.34 15.47 15.53
C THR A 272 53.75 14.83 14.21
N ILE A 273 53.57 15.57 13.11
CA ILE A 273 53.95 15.15 11.76
C ILE A 273 54.93 16.17 11.17
N LYS A 274 55.96 15.68 10.49
CA LYS A 274 56.95 16.49 9.76
C LYS A 274 56.92 16.13 8.25
N PRO A 275 56.77 17.12 7.35
CA PRO A 275 56.42 18.52 7.63
C PRO A 275 55.04 18.65 8.28
N ALA A 276 54.80 19.75 9.02
CA ALA A 276 53.54 19.98 9.72
C ALA A 276 52.41 20.25 8.72
N VAL A 277 51.59 19.23 8.45
CA VAL A 277 50.49 19.28 7.48
C VAL A 277 49.23 18.61 8.01
N ALA A 278 48.07 19.16 7.63
CA ALA A 278 46.77 18.51 7.86
C ALA A 278 46.35 17.56 6.72
N ASN A 279 46.99 17.69 5.56
CA ASN A 279 46.72 16.88 4.37
C ASN A 279 48.03 16.31 3.84
N LEU A 280 48.02 15.01 3.54
CA LEU A 280 49.11 14.32 2.85
C LEU A 280 48.93 14.50 1.34
N ASP A 281 49.98 14.98 0.69
CA ASP A 281 50.09 15.13 -0.75
C ASP A 281 50.69 13.86 -1.38
N LYS A 282 50.28 13.60 -2.62
CA LYS A 282 50.73 12.42 -3.36
C LYS A 282 52.22 12.54 -3.66
N PHE A 283 52.93 11.42 -3.61
CA PHE A 283 54.37 11.24 -3.78
C PHE A 283 55.26 11.93 -2.74
N SER A 284 54.67 12.41 -1.65
CA SER A 284 55.40 13.06 -0.56
C SER A 284 55.65 12.07 0.59
N GLU A 285 56.79 12.25 1.25
CA GLU A 285 57.18 11.50 2.45
C GLU A 285 56.88 12.30 3.72
N TYR A 286 56.42 11.61 4.75
CA TYR A 286 56.04 12.19 6.02
C TYR A 286 56.58 11.37 7.17
N THR A 287 57.05 12.06 8.21
CA THR A 287 57.52 11.43 9.45
C THR A 287 56.55 11.75 10.57
N ILE A 288 55.91 10.73 11.13
CA ILE A 288 55.00 10.82 12.28
C ILE A 288 55.77 10.43 13.53
N MET A 289 55.83 11.33 14.52
CA MET A 289 56.51 11.09 15.80
C MET A 289 55.48 10.70 16.86
N LEU A 290 55.48 9.41 17.23
CA LEU A 290 54.58 8.79 18.22
C LEU A 290 55.35 8.50 19.51
N ASN A 291 55.34 9.43 20.46
CA ASN A 291 56.10 9.30 21.72
C ASN A 291 57.59 8.97 21.47
N LYS A 292 57.98 7.68 21.60
CA LYS A 292 59.35 7.18 21.37
C LYS A 292 59.57 6.58 19.98
N ASN A 293 58.51 6.34 19.21
CA ASN A 293 58.55 5.68 17.91
C ASN A 293 58.45 6.70 16.78
N ILE A 294 59.21 6.46 15.70
CA ILE A 294 59.17 7.27 14.48
C ILE A 294 58.61 6.40 13.36
N ILE A 295 57.53 6.86 12.73
CA ILE A 295 56.95 6.18 11.57
C ILE A 295 57.14 7.05 10.33
N LYS A 296 57.82 6.50 9.32
CA LYS A 296 57.95 7.14 8.01
C LYS A 296 56.93 6.55 7.06
N ILE A 297 56.08 7.39 6.50
CA ILE A 297 55.08 6.99 5.51
C ILE A 297 55.25 7.77 4.20
N GLN A 298 54.92 7.14 3.10
CA GLN A 298 54.88 7.77 1.78
C GLN A 298 53.50 7.51 1.14
N TYR A 299 52.87 8.56 0.63
CA TYR A 299 51.63 8.41 -0.13
C TYR A 299 51.94 8.27 -1.62
N SER A 300 51.59 7.13 -2.22
CA SER A 300 51.75 6.82 -3.66
C SER A 300 50.43 6.70 -4.42
#